data_AF-A0A963R7Z9-F1
#
_entry.id   AF-A0A963R7Z9-F1
#
_cell.length_a   1.000
_cell.length_b   1.000
_cell.length_c   1.000
_cell.angle_alpha   90.00
_cell.angle_beta   90.00
_cell.angle_gamma   90.00
#
_symmetry.space_group_name_H-M   'P 1'
#
loop_
_entity.id
_entity.type
_entity.pdbx_description
1 polymer ?
#
loop_
_entity_poly.entity_id
_entity_poly.type
_entity_poly.pdbx_seq_one_letter_code
_entity_poly.pdbx_strand_id
1 'polypeptide(L)' 'MKPIPILLFGKQFWDRIINFDAMAEEGVINPEDTELFHWVETAEEGWAKIVEFYDLGCG' A
#
# COMPACT_ATOMS: atom_id res chain seq x y z
N MET A 1 -4.39 2.23 16.65
CA MET A 1 -3.07 2.49 16.03
C MET A 1 -3.26 3.59 14.98
N LYS A 2 -2.26 4.42 14.68
CA LYS A 2 -2.37 5.33 13.52
C LYS A 2 -2.12 4.51 12.26
N PRO A 3 -2.91 4.69 11.18
CA PRO A 3 -2.65 4.01 9.92
C PRO A 3 -1.25 4.39 9.40
N ILE A 4 -0.55 3.42 8.82
CA ILE A 4 0.76 3.61 8.19
C ILE A 4 0.60 3.18 6.73
N PRO A 5 0.98 4.01 5.74
CA PRO A 5 0.85 3.65 4.34
C PRO A 5 1.89 2.59 3.98
N ILE A 6 1.48 1.52 3.32
CA ILE A 6 2.36 0.44 2.87
C ILE A 6 2.55 0.59 1.37
N LEU A 7 3.77 0.99 0.97
CA LEU A 7 4.11 1.16 -0.44
C LEU A 7 4.68 -0.15 -1.01
N LEU A 8 4.06 -0.67 -2.05
CA LEU A 8 4.47 -1.89 -2.73
C LEU A 8 5.01 -1.56 -4.12
N PHE A 9 6.31 -1.81 -4.31
CA PHE A 9 6.99 -1.54 -5.58
C PHE A 9 6.84 -2.70 -6.56
N GLY A 10 6.42 -2.37 -7.79
CA GLY A 10 6.32 -3.31 -8.89
C GLY A 10 5.14 -4.27 -8.73
N LYS A 11 3.95 -3.82 -9.13
CA LYS A 11 2.71 -4.58 -8.97
C LYS A 11 2.78 -5.98 -9.57
N GLN A 12 3.40 -6.13 -10.75
CA GLN A 12 3.54 -7.42 -11.42
C GLN A 12 4.37 -8.44 -10.64
N PHE A 13 5.32 -7.98 -9.82
CA PHE A 13 6.11 -8.88 -8.98
C PHE A 13 5.25 -9.43 -7.84
N TRP A 14 4.49 -8.57 -7.16
CA TRP A 14 3.65 -8.95 -6.04
C TRP A 14 2.42 -9.74 -6.45
N ASP A 15 1.73 -9.37 -7.54
CA ASP A 15 0.59 -10.12 -8.10
C ASP A 15 0.95 -11.60 -8.37
N ARG A 16 2.23 -11.89 -8.63
CA ARG A 16 2.73 -13.27 -8.89
C ARG A 16 3.08 -14.05 -7.63
N ILE A 17 3.42 -13.38 -6.54
CA ILE A 17 3.97 -14.02 -5.32
C ILE A 17 2.89 -14.10 -4.24
N ILE A 18 2.05 -13.07 -4.12
CA ILE A 18 1.06 -12.95 -3.06
C ILE A 18 -0.29 -12.55 -3.63
N ASN A 19 -1.33 -13.30 -3.28
CA ASN A 19 -2.71 -12.89 -3.49
C ASN A 19 -3.26 -12.31 -2.18
N PHE A 20 -3.24 -10.99 -2.06
CA PHE A 20 -3.68 -10.29 -0.85
C PHE A 20 -5.19 -10.44 -0.61
N ASP A 21 -6.00 -10.55 -1.67
CA ASP A 21 -7.44 -10.79 -1.55
C ASP A 21 -7.72 -12.15 -0.89
N ALA A 22 -7.01 -13.20 -1.34
CA ALA A 22 -7.12 -14.52 -0.74
C ALA A 22 -6.66 -14.53 0.72
N MET A 23 -5.62 -13.75 1.08
CA MET A 23 -5.18 -13.63 2.46
C MET A 23 -6.22 -12.93 3.35
N ALA A 24 -6.95 -11.95 2.81
CA ALA A 24 -8.03 -11.28 3.52
C ALA A 24 -9.24 -12.20 3.70
N GLU A 25 -9.59 -12.98 2.67
CA GLU A 25 -10.67 -13.99 2.74
C GLU A 25 -10.39 -15.08 3.78
N GLU A 26 -9.15 -15.57 3.83
CA GLU A 26 -8.71 -16.59 4.80
C GLU A 26 -8.47 -16.02 6.21
N GLY A 27 -8.68 -14.71 6.41
CA GLY A 27 -8.55 -14.04 7.72
C GLY A 27 -7.10 -13.91 8.22
N VAL A 28 -6.13 -14.00 7.31
CA VAL A 28 -4.69 -13.81 7.63
C VAL A 28 -4.35 -12.33 7.81
N ILE A 29 -5.05 -11.45 7.09
CA ILE A 29 -4.98 -9.99 7.24
C ILE A 29 -6.39 -9.43 7.39
N ASN A 30 -6.53 -8.25 8.01
CA ASN A 30 -7.83 -7.56 8.04
C ASN A 30 -8.13 -7.02 6.64
N PRO A 31 -9.34 -7.21 6.08
CA PRO A 31 -9.73 -6.58 4.81
C PRO A 31 -9.46 -5.07 4.75
N GLU A 32 -9.62 -4.35 5.87
CA GLU A 32 -9.34 -2.91 5.94
C GLU A 32 -7.84 -2.59 5.77
N ASP A 33 -6.94 -3.53 6.07
CA ASP A 33 -5.50 -3.35 5.85
C ASP A 33 -5.16 -3.32 4.35
N THR A 34 -6.02 -3.90 3.50
CA THR A 34 -5.80 -3.85 2.04
C THR A 34 -5.91 -2.43 1.48
N GLU A 35 -6.65 -1.54 2.17
CA GLU A 35 -6.77 -0.12 1.80
C GLU A 35 -5.49 0.68 2.09
N LEU A 36 -4.60 0.14 2.93
CA LEU A 36 -3.29 0.73 3.24
C LEU A 36 -2.21 0.38 2.20
N PHE A 37 -2.48 -0.59 1.31
CA PHE A 37 -1.55 -0.96 0.24
C PHE A 37 -1.64 0.04 -0.91
N HIS A 38 -0.50 0.64 -1.24
CA HIS A 38 -0.37 1.54 -2.36
C HIS A 38 0.65 0.98 -3.34
N TRP A 39 0.19 0.65 -4.54
CA TRP A 39 1.04 0.23 -5.64
C TRP A 39 1.80 1.43 -6.20
N VAL A 40 3.12 1.30 -6.29
CA VAL A 40 4.01 2.34 -6.82
C VAL A 40 5.04 1.71 -7.75
N GLU A 41 5.37 2.37 -8.84
CA GLU A 41 6.35 1.88 -9.83
C GLU A 41 7.65 2.69 -9.79
N THR A 42 7.59 3.93 -9.27
CA THR A 42 8.77 4.82 -9.13
C THR A 42 8.93 5.38 -7.72
N ALA A 43 10.15 5.82 -7.42
CA ALA A 43 10.45 6.46 -6.12
C ALA A 43 9.66 7.75 -5.93
N GLU A 44 9.45 8.51 -7.02
CA GLU A 44 8.67 9.73 -7.06
C GLU A 44 7.19 9.48 -6.74
N GLU A 45 6.60 8.42 -7.29
CA GLU A 45 5.23 8.00 -6.97
C GLU A 45 5.09 7.60 -5.49
N GLY A 46 6.06 6.84 -4.97
CA GLY A 46 6.13 6.49 -3.56
C GLY A 46 6.22 7.71 -2.66
N TRP A 47 7.08 8.67 -3.00
CA TRP A 47 7.22 9.91 -2.25
C TRP A 47 5.94 10.75 -2.29
N ALA A 48 5.30 10.89 -3.45
CA ALA A 48 4.04 11.60 -3.59
C ALA A 48 2.95 11.00 -2.69
N LYS A 49 2.87 9.67 -2.58
CA LYS A 49 1.92 8.99 -1.69
C LYS A 49 2.19 9.24 -0.21
N ILE A 50 3.47 9.31 0.20
CA ILE A 50 3.83 9.67 1.58
C ILE A 50 3.43 11.11 1.89
N VAL A 51 3.70 12.03 0.96
CA VAL A 51 3.33 13.44 1.11
C VAL A 51 1.81 13.62 1.20
N GLU A 52 1.06 12.94 0.34
CA GLU A 52 -0.42 12.92 0.36
C GLU A 52 -0.96 12.33 1.67
N PHE A 53 -0.41 11.19 2.12
CA PHE A 53 -0.88 10.49 3.32
C PHE A 53 -0.67 11.31 4.60
N TYR A 54 0.49 11.95 4.73
CA TYR A 54 0.85 12.74 5.92
C TYR A 54 0.50 14.23 5.81
N ASP A 55 -0.13 14.65 4.71
CA ASP A 55 -0.41 16.05 4.39
C ASP A 55 0.85 16.93 4.56
N LEU A 56 1.99 16.45 4.03
CA LEU A 56 3.29 17.13 4.12
C LEU A 56 3.44 18.24 3.06
N GLY A 57 2.40 18.48 2.26
CA GLY A 57 2.35 19.62 1.36
C GLY A 57 2.31 20.90 2.17
N CYS A 58 3.42 21.65 2.18
CA CYS A 58 3.39 23.01 2.72
C CYS A 58 2.36 23.84 1.93
N GLY A 59 1.35 24.34 2.64
CA GLY A 59 0.66 25.58 2.24
C GLY A 59 1.59 26.78 2.36
#